data_AF-A0AAV2B1Y4-F1
#
_entry.id   AF-A0AAV2B1Y4-F1
#
_cell.length_a   1.000
_cell.length_b   1.000
_cell.length_c   1.000
_cell.angle_alpha   90.00
_cell.angle_beta   90.00
_cell.angle_gamma   90.00
#
_symmetry.space_group_name_H-M   'P 1'
#
loop_
_entity.id
_entity.type
_entity.pdbx_description
1 polymer ?
#
loop_
_entity_poly.entity_id
_entity_poly.type
_entity_poly.pdbx_seq_one_letter_code
_entity_poly.pdbx_strand_id
1 'polypeptide(L)'
;MGLSFPPFLLLFGGVLLTPRLFCVATYCPPPDFPERGRYVPEKLKYEVGTQIQYFCTNGYPMDFIDNGWVISVKNVACQSSGEWSGQTLFCDIPIKLKNPILSSDTDSKELDGKEHKCFGYQNDTEEILQFPLDDELIPYAFFLCFTKGQGVFNIRFSPTWNFTYDTDIIKNSVCAYFSIDTYHSKTKSITIEVSSKTNSSIAVCDMIVFSKDDNWCDHPPEYSAINGQLEVNHSKAVLHCKEGFREKEGREVYATCKNNTWSYLNLKCVDTQENKKSLELTCIAESHCFPPSFIL
;
A
#
# COMPACT_ATOMS: atom_id res chain seq x y z
N MET A 1 4.30 -26.55 -37.15
CA MET A 1 3.45 -26.29 -38.33
C MET A 1 2.55 -25.11 -37.98
N GLY A 2 2.61 -24.03 -38.76
CA GLY A 2 1.85 -22.80 -38.49
C GLY A 2 2.56 -21.57 -39.04
N LEU A 3 2.77 -21.52 -40.36
CA LEU A 3 3.26 -20.33 -41.06
C LEU A 3 2.09 -19.35 -41.21
N SER A 4 2.12 -18.28 -40.43
CA SER A 4 1.22 -17.13 -40.59
C SER A 4 1.76 -16.26 -41.73
N PHE A 5 0.95 -16.08 -42.78
CA PHE A 5 1.26 -15.23 -43.93
C PHE A 5 1.01 -13.75 -43.60
N PRO A 6 1.85 -12.81 -44.08
CA PRO A 6 1.53 -11.39 -43.99
C PRO A 6 0.48 -10.99 -45.04
N PRO A 7 -0.32 -9.95 -44.79
CA PRO A 7 -1.22 -9.40 -45.80
C PRO A 7 -0.39 -8.68 -46.87
N PHE A 8 -0.27 -9.29 -48.06
CA PHE A 8 0.20 -8.60 -49.26
C PHE A 8 -0.88 -7.62 -49.73
N LEU A 9 -0.65 -6.33 -49.50
CA LEU A 9 -1.36 -5.25 -50.18
C LEU A 9 -0.86 -5.17 -51.63
N LEU A 10 -1.63 -5.73 -52.56
CA LEU A 10 -1.48 -5.51 -54.00
C LEU A 10 -2.11 -4.17 -54.38
N LEU A 11 -1.27 -3.17 -54.68
CA LEU A 11 -1.69 -1.93 -55.34
C LEU A 11 -1.33 -2.00 -56.82
N PHE A 12 -2.34 -1.87 -57.69
CA PHE A 12 -2.17 -1.68 -59.12
C PHE A 12 -1.46 -0.34 -59.38
N GLY A 13 -0.26 -0.40 -59.95
CA GLY A 13 0.47 0.78 -60.42
C GLY A 13 1.79 1.05 -59.71
N GLY A 14 2.77 0.14 -59.83
CA GLY A 14 4.22 0.44 -59.93
C GLY A 14 4.93 1.27 -58.85
N VAL A 15 4.26 1.73 -57.79
CA VAL A 15 4.88 2.52 -56.71
C VAL A 15 4.94 1.66 -55.46
N LEU A 16 6.14 1.18 -55.15
CA LEU A 16 6.43 0.54 -53.87
C LEU A 16 6.37 1.61 -52.76
N LEU A 17 5.21 1.78 -52.13
CA LEU A 17 5.14 2.43 -50.83
C LEU A 17 5.82 1.49 -49.84
N THR A 18 7.12 1.68 -49.62
CA THR A 18 7.80 1.06 -48.48
C THR A 18 7.19 1.71 -47.23
N PRO A 19 6.41 0.99 -46.41
CA PRO A 19 6.00 1.54 -45.13
C PRO A 19 7.30 1.77 -44.36
N ARG A 20 7.65 3.04 -44.11
CA ARG A 20 8.69 3.37 -43.14
C ARG A 20 8.19 2.82 -41.80
N LEU A 21 8.68 1.65 -41.44
CA LEU A 21 8.52 1.08 -40.10
C LEU A 21 9.29 2.01 -39.17
N PHE A 22 8.57 2.97 -38.57
CA PHE A 22 9.10 3.77 -37.49
C PHE A 22 9.14 2.87 -36.25
N CYS A 23 10.33 2.38 -35.90
CA CYS A 23 10.56 1.78 -34.59
C CYS A 23 10.43 2.90 -33.54
N VAL A 24 9.28 2.98 -32.89
CA VAL A 24 9.10 3.84 -31.72
C VAL A 24 9.80 3.14 -30.55
N ALA A 25 10.85 3.75 -30.02
CA ALA A 25 11.49 3.22 -28.82
C ALA A 25 10.49 3.24 -27.66
N THR A 26 10.30 2.07 -27.04
CA THR A 26 9.43 1.92 -25.87
C THR A 26 10.16 2.38 -24.61
N TYR A 27 9.53 3.26 -23.83
CA TYR A 27 10.03 3.72 -22.55
C TYR A 27 8.94 3.57 -21.50
N CYS A 28 9.33 3.30 -20.25
CA CYS A 28 8.39 3.40 -19.14
C CYS A 28 8.27 4.85 -18.67
N PRO A 29 7.05 5.31 -18.35
CA PRO A 29 6.85 6.59 -17.70
C PRO A 29 7.45 6.55 -16.29
N PRO A 30 7.73 7.72 -15.69
CA PRO A 30 8.01 7.81 -14.26
C PRO A 30 6.89 7.11 -13.48
N PRO A 31 7.22 6.19 -12.57
CA PRO A 31 6.22 5.47 -11.79
C PRO A 31 5.56 6.41 -10.76
N ASP A 32 4.45 5.94 -10.21
CA ASP A 32 3.86 6.49 -9.00
C ASP A 32 4.75 6.18 -7.78
N PHE A 33 4.50 6.84 -6.65
CA PHE A 33 5.33 6.69 -5.45
C PHE A 33 4.49 6.59 -4.17
N PRO A 34 4.97 5.88 -3.15
CA PRO A 34 4.27 5.81 -1.86
C PRO A 34 4.29 7.15 -1.09
N GLU A 35 3.22 7.46 -0.37
CA GLU A 35 3.21 8.51 0.65
C GLU A 35 4.28 8.20 1.71
N ARG A 36 5.12 9.17 2.06
CA ARG A 36 6.30 8.95 2.94
C ARG A 36 7.33 7.98 2.37
N GLY A 37 7.37 7.78 1.07
CA GLY A 37 8.48 7.08 0.43
C GLY A 37 8.96 7.76 -0.85
N ARG A 38 9.87 7.09 -1.54
CA ARG A 38 10.47 7.55 -2.80
C ARG A 38 10.99 6.36 -3.58
N TYR A 39 11.46 6.60 -4.80
CA TYR A 39 12.20 5.60 -5.57
C TYR A 39 13.50 6.17 -6.14
N VAL A 40 14.45 5.31 -6.46
CA VAL A 40 15.70 5.71 -7.15
C VAL A 40 16.03 4.73 -8.29
N PRO A 41 16.68 5.20 -9.38
CA PRO A 41 16.92 6.61 -9.71
C PRO A 41 15.65 7.31 -10.20
N GLU A 42 15.52 8.62 -9.94
CA GLU A 42 14.46 9.47 -10.49
C GLU A 42 14.87 9.98 -11.88
N LYS A 43 14.04 9.69 -12.89
CA LYS A 43 14.25 10.09 -14.29
C LYS A 43 12.91 10.42 -14.93
N LEU A 44 12.94 11.25 -15.98
CA LEU A 44 11.74 11.60 -16.75
C LEU A 44 11.27 10.44 -17.66
N LYS A 45 12.16 9.52 -18.03
CA LYS A 45 11.91 8.35 -18.88
C LYS A 45 12.87 7.22 -18.53
N TYR A 46 12.42 5.98 -18.69
CA TYR A 46 13.20 4.77 -18.36
C TYR A 46 13.27 3.86 -19.57
N GLU A 47 14.48 3.42 -19.92
CA GLU A 47 14.70 2.43 -20.98
C GLU A 47 14.30 1.04 -20.49
N VAL A 48 13.88 0.18 -21.42
CA VAL A 48 13.58 -1.23 -21.14
C VAL A 48 14.77 -1.90 -20.46
N GLY A 49 14.52 -2.61 -19.36
CA GLY A 49 15.53 -3.24 -18.52
C GLY A 49 16.04 -2.34 -17.38
N THR A 50 15.73 -1.05 -17.37
CA THR A 50 16.08 -0.18 -16.24
C THR A 50 15.35 -0.65 -14.98
N GLN A 51 16.09 -0.77 -13.88
CA GLN A 51 15.54 -1.10 -12.56
C GLN A 51 15.47 0.15 -11.69
N ILE A 52 14.40 0.22 -10.90
CA ILE A 52 14.24 1.20 -9.83
C ILE A 52 14.02 0.48 -8.50
N GLN A 53 14.30 1.19 -7.42
CA GLN A 53 14.15 0.72 -6.06
C GLN A 53 13.25 1.67 -5.29
N TYR A 54 12.23 1.14 -4.64
CA TYR A 54 11.40 1.92 -3.71
C TYR A 54 11.98 1.89 -2.29
N PHE A 55 11.76 2.98 -1.56
CA PHE A 55 12.14 3.16 -0.17
C PHE A 55 11.03 3.88 0.60
N CYS A 56 10.73 3.40 1.81
CA CYS A 56 9.99 4.20 2.79
C CYS A 56 10.93 5.04 3.64
N THR A 57 10.48 6.24 3.99
CA THR A 57 11.17 7.15 4.91
C THR A 57 11.03 6.63 6.34
N ASN A 58 11.97 6.94 7.23
CA ASN A 58 11.87 6.66 8.68
C ASN A 58 11.66 5.19 9.10
N GLY A 59 11.97 4.22 8.23
CA GLY A 59 11.81 2.81 8.55
C GLY A 59 10.35 2.35 8.65
N TYR A 60 9.42 3.05 7.99
CA TYR A 60 8.09 2.48 7.76
C TYR A 60 8.24 1.18 6.97
N PRO A 61 7.47 0.13 7.33
CA PRO A 61 7.56 -1.13 6.62
C PRO A 61 6.96 -1.00 5.22
N MET A 62 7.55 -1.72 4.28
CA MET A 62 7.14 -1.75 2.87
C MET A 62 6.24 -2.94 2.55
N ASP A 63 6.33 -3.97 3.38
CA ASP A 63 5.61 -5.21 3.19
C ASP A 63 5.46 -5.93 4.53
N PHE A 64 4.52 -6.85 4.55
CA PHE A 64 4.29 -7.74 5.67
C PHE A 64 4.66 -9.17 5.26
N ILE A 65 5.87 -9.60 5.63
CA ILE A 65 6.48 -10.87 5.22
C ILE A 65 6.93 -11.64 6.47
N ASP A 66 6.81 -12.96 6.47
CA ASP A 66 7.30 -13.85 7.55
C ASP A 66 6.82 -13.47 8.96
N ASN A 67 5.55 -13.10 9.08
CA ASN A 67 4.96 -12.65 10.35
C ASN A 67 5.61 -11.38 10.93
N GLY A 68 6.09 -10.48 10.07
CA GLY A 68 6.69 -9.22 10.49
C GLY A 68 6.54 -8.09 9.48
N TRP A 69 6.47 -6.87 10.01
CA TRP A 69 6.60 -5.65 9.22
C TRP A 69 8.05 -5.48 8.81
N VAL A 70 8.34 -5.64 7.51
CA VAL A 70 9.72 -5.61 7.01
C VAL A 70 10.01 -4.29 6.32
N ILE A 71 11.12 -3.66 6.72
CA ILE A 71 11.73 -2.58 5.96
C ILE A 71 12.48 -3.23 4.80
N SER A 72 11.81 -3.45 3.67
CA SER A 72 12.36 -4.18 2.52
C SER A 72 12.44 -3.31 1.27
N VAL A 73 13.55 -3.35 0.54
CA VAL A 73 13.66 -2.64 -0.74
C VAL A 73 12.91 -3.43 -1.82
N LYS A 74 11.91 -2.80 -2.46
CA LYS A 74 11.21 -3.39 -3.62
C LYS A 74 11.86 -2.95 -4.92
N ASN A 75 12.32 -3.92 -5.71
CA ASN A 75 12.88 -3.68 -7.04
C ASN A 75 11.80 -3.90 -8.11
N VAL A 76 11.63 -2.95 -9.03
CA VAL A 76 10.80 -3.14 -10.23
C VAL A 76 11.58 -2.74 -11.47
N ALA A 77 11.28 -3.38 -12.60
CA ALA A 77 12.00 -3.21 -13.86
C ALA A 77 11.06 -2.71 -14.97
N CYS A 78 11.56 -1.83 -15.81
CA CYS A 78 10.85 -1.40 -17.01
C CYS A 78 10.82 -2.53 -18.05
N GLN A 79 9.62 -2.97 -18.44
CA GLN A 79 9.43 -4.08 -19.37
C GLN A 79 9.36 -3.60 -20.83
N SER A 80 9.52 -4.53 -21.78
CA SER A 80 9.43 -4.23 -23.21
C SER A 80 8.04 -3.74 -23.66
N SER A 81 7.01 -3.92 -22.82
CA SER A 81 5.66 -3.36 -23.01
C SER A 81 5.59 -1.86 -22.73
N GLY A 82 6.58 -1.28 -22.04
CA GLY A 82 6.51 0.09 -21.51
C GLY A 82 5.84 0.19 -20.14
N GLU A 83 5.55 -0.96 -19.52
CA GLU A 83 5.00 -1.07 -18.17
C GLU A 83 6.06 -1.48 -17.15
N TRP A 84 5.82 -1.18 -15.89
CA TRP A 84 6.67 -1.62 -14.79
C TRP A 84 6.33 -3.06 -14.40
N SER A 85 7.34 -3.87 -14.10
CA SER A 85 7.18 -5.28 -13.71
C SER A 85 6.44 -5.51 -12.38
N GLY A 86 6.10 -4.45 -11.66
CA GLY A 86 5.39 -4.50 -10.40
C GLY A 86 4.72 -3.18 -10.08
N GLN A 87 3.71 -3.23 -9.24
CA GLN A 87 2.96 -2.07 -8.78
C GLN A 87 3.75 -1.26 -7.74
N THR A 88 3.39 0.02 -7.60
CA THR A 88 3.81 0.88 -6.49
C THR A 88 3.48 0.20 -5.16
N LEU A 89 4.31 0.41 -4.15
CA LEU A 89 4.07 -0.11 -2.80
C LEU A 89 3.43 0.95 -1.91
N PHE A 90 3.05 0.56 -0.70
CA PHE A 90 2.57 1.47 0.33
C PHE A 90 3.58 1.58 1.47
N CYS A 91 3.64 2.77 2.11
CA CYS A 91 4.60 3.10 3.17
C CYS A 91 3.89 3.54 4.47
N ASP A 92 2.87 2.79 4.84
CA ASP A 92 2.03 3.00 6.00
C ASP A 92 1.67 1.66 6.65
N ILE A 93 1.19 1.74 7.88
CA ILE A 93 0.78 0.57 8.68
C ILE A 93 -0.70 0.68 9.02
N PRO A 94 -1.39 -0.46 9.22
CA PRO A 94 -2.74 -0.45 9.74
C PRO A 94 -2.82 0.26 11.08
N ILE A 95 -4.05 0.61 11.47
CA ILE A 95 -4.31 1.28 12.74
C ILE A 95 -3.79 0.40 13.87
N LYS A 96 -2.90 0.96 14.67
CA LYS A 96 -2.30 0.30 15.82
C LYS A 96 -3.15 0.56 17.06
N LEU A 97 -3.83 -0.48 17.53
CA LEU A 97 -4.61 -0.48 18.76
C LEU A 97 -3.74 -1.07 19.88
N LYS A 98 -3.40 -0.26 20.88
CA LYS A 98 -2.64 -0.70 22.05
C LYS A 98 -3.58 -0.91 23.23
N ASN A 99 -3.41 -2.01 23.95
CA ASN A 99 -4.06 -2.39 25.22
C ASN A 99 -5.05 -1.33 25.80
N PRO A 100 -6.36 -1.43 25.50
CA PRO A 100 -7.38 -0.48 25.95
C PRO A 100 -7.58 -0.39 27.47
N ILE A 101 -7.00 -1.31 28.26
CA ILE A 101 -7.28 -1.48 29.70
C ILE A 101 -6.41 -0.60 30.61
N LEU A 102 -5.50 0.21 30.06
CA LEU A 102 -4.63 1.11 30.84
C LEU A 102 -5.35 2.23 31.64
N SER A 103 -6.69 2.23 31.76
CA SER A 103 -7.44 3.20 32.59
C SER A 103 -8.14 2.63 33.83
N SER A 104 -8.06 1.32 34.10
CA SER A 104 -8.70 0.72 35.29
C SER A 104 -7.68 0.42 36.38
N ASP A 105 -7.68 1.24 37.43
CA ASP A 105 -6.86 1.16 38.65
C ASP A 105 -7.02 -0.16 39.44
N THR A 106 -6.28 -1.21 39.07
CA THR A 106 -6.12 -2.37 39.97
C THR A 106 -4.72 -2.97 39.95
N ASP A 107 -4.06 -2.91 41.12
CA ASP A 107 -2.85 -3.60 41.61
C ASP A 107 -1.86 -4.14 40.57
N SER A 108 -1.12 -3.23 39.92
CA SER A 108 0.08 -3.61 39.17
C SER A 108 1.24 -3.89 40.13
N LYS A 109 1.82 -5.10 40.09
CA LYS A 109 3.16 -5.35 40.67
C LYS A 109 4.23 -4.77 39.73
N GLU A 110 4.96 -3.79 40.23
CA GLU A 110 6.16 -3.26 39.57
C GLU A 110 7.29 -4.30 39.66
N LEU A 111 7.82 -4.70 38.51
CA LEU A 111 9.10 -5.38 38.38
C LEU A 111 10.07 -4.43 37.66
N ASP A 112 11.29 -4.39 38.18
CA ASP A 112 12.31 -3.37 37.95
C ASP A 112 12.57 -2.98 36.48
N GLY A 113 12.34 -1.70 36.18
CA GLY A 113 13.26 -0.89 35.38
C GLY A 113 13.23 -0.99 33.85
N LYS A 114 12.60 -2.00 33.23
CA LYS A 114 12.43 -2.05 31.75
C LYS A 114 11.38 -3.04 31.25
N GLU A 115 10.42 -3.42 32.11
CA GLU A 115 9.55 -4.56 31.85
C GLU A 115 8.11 -4.11 31.58
N HIS A 116 7.50 -4.70 30.54
CA HIS A 116 6.07 -4.58 30.29
C HIS A 116 5.30 -4.96 31.57
N LYS A 117 4.31 -4.16 31.99
CA LYS A 117 3.47 -4.52 33.14
C LYS A 117 2.70 -5.80 32.82
N CYS A 118 3.14 -6.91 33.39
CA CYS A 118 2.50 -8.20 33.21
C CYS A 118 1.36 -8.37 34.20
N PHE A 119 0.20 -8.79 33.70
CA PHE A 119 -0.89 -9.20 34.56
C PHE A 119 -0.60 -10.61 35.05
N GLY A 120 -0.09 -10.73 36.28
CA GLY A 120 0.26 -12.00 36.90
C GLY A 120 -0.94 -12.65 37.58
N TYR A 121 -1.22 -13.91 37.23
CA TYR A 121 -2.44 -14.59 37.67
C TYR A 121 -2.14 -15.86 38.47
N GLN A 122 -3.00 -16.15 39.46
CA GLN A 122 -2.84 -17.32 40.33
C GLN A 122 -3.29 -18.58 39.60
N ASN A 123 -2.48 -19.64 39.73
CA ASN A 123 -2.74 -20.96 39.17
C ASN A 123 -4.13 -21.45 39.59
N ASP A 124 -5.01 -21.70 38.62
CA ASP A 124 -6.22 -22.56 38.65
C ASP A 124 -7.53 -21.92 38.13
N THR A 125 -7.53 -20.66 37.68
CA THR A 125 -8.70 -20.07 37.01
C THR A 125 -8.44 -19.79 35.53
N GLU A 126 -9.32 -20.28 34.65
CA GLU A 126 -9.38 -19.83 33.26
C GLU A 126 -9.71 -18.33 33.27
N GLU A 127 -8.91 -17.55 32.54
CA GLU A 127 -9.09 -16.11 32.49
C GLU A 127 -9.48 -15.65 31.12
N ILE A 128 -10.46 -14.75 31.07
CA ILE A 128 -11.04 -14.23 29.85
C ILE A 128 -10.80 -12.72 29.83
N LEU A 129 -9.84 -12.28 29.03
CA LEU A 129 -9.61 -10.88 28.70
C LEU A 129 -10.50 -10.51 27.52
N GLN A 130 -11.31 -9.46 27.62
CA GLN A 130 -12.13 -8.98 26.52
C GLN A 130 -11.84 -7.51 26.21
N PHE A 131 -11.56 -7.23 24.95
CA PHE A 131 -11.23 -5.91 24.43
C PHE A 131 -12.33 -5.47 23.46
N PRO A 132 -13.23 -4.56 23.86
CA PRO A 132 -14.13 -3.92 22.90
C PRO A 132 -13.33 -3.03 21.96
N LEU A 133 -13.73 -2.98 20.70
CA LEU A 133 -13.21 -2.03 19.72
C LEU A 133 -14.23 -0.88 19.59
N ASP A 134 -13.74 0.37 19.57
CA ASP A 134 -14.59 1.55 19.44
C ASP A 134 -15.38 1.53 18.12
N ASP A 135 -14.76 0.99 17.07
CA ASP A 135 -15.35 0.77 15.76
C ASP A 135 -15.21 -0.69 15.32
N GLU A 136 -16.11 -1.12 14.43
CA GLU A 136 -16.02 -2.40 13.76
C GLU A 136 -14.84 -2.41 12.77
N LEU A 137 -13.73 -3.03 13.15
CA LEU A 137 -12.48 -3.06 12.36
C LEU A 137 -12.12 -4.48 11.90
N ILE A 138 -11.39 -4.60 10.80
CA ILE A 138 -10.91 -5.90 10.32
C ILE A 138 -9.50 -6.13 10.91
N PRO A 139 -9.32 -7.06 11.85
CA PRO A 139 -8.00 -7.33 12.43
C PRO A 139 -7.09 -7.90 11.33
N TYR A 140 -5.91 -7.32 11.21
CA TYR A 140 -4.91 -7.73 10.24
C TYR A 140 -3.85 -8.61 10.88
N ALA A 141 -3.37 -8.20 12.05
CA ALA A 141 -2.37 -8.92 12.80
C ALA A 141 -2.40 -8.51 14.27
N PHE A 142 -1.75 -9.29 15.12
CA PHE A 142 -1.54 -8.89 16.50
C PHE A 142 -0.21 -9.38 17.05
N PHE A 143 0.24 -8.68 18.07
CA PHE A 143 1.44 -8.94 18.82
C PHE A 143 1.04 -9.21 20.27
N LEU A 144 1.48 -10.35 20.80
CA LEU A 144 1.16 -10.79 22.15
C LEU A 144 2.46 -11.03 22.91
N CYS A 145 2.70 -10.24 23.95
CA CYS A 145 3.81 -10.43 24.88
C CYS A 145 3.33 -11.13 26.14
N PHE A 146 4.10 -12.11 26.62
CA PHE A 146 3.77 -12.87 27.81
C PHE A 146 5.03 -13.30 28.58
N THR A 147 4.87 -13.62 29.86
CA THR A 147 5.97 -14.02 30.75
C THR A 147 6.50 -15.41 30.42
N LYS A 148 7.63 -15.76 31.05
CA LYS A 148 8.08 -17.17 31.13
C LYS A 148 6.95 -18.06 31.63
N GLY A 149 6.90 -19.30 31.16
CA GLY A 149 5.86 -20.25 31.54
C GLY A 149 5.44 -21.15 30.38
N GLN A 150 4.35 -21.87 30.60
CA GLN A 150 3.70 -22.73 29.64
C GLN A 150 2.18 -22.58 29.80
N GLY A 151 1.51 -22.35 28.69
CA GLY A 151 0.06 -22.19 28.66
C GLY A 151 -0.50 -22.20 27.25
N VAL A 152 -1.82 -22.16 27.20
CA VAL A 152 -2.62 -22.14 25.98
C VAL A 152 -3.39 -20.83 25.95
N PHE A 153 -3.26 -20.10 24.84
CA PHE A 153 -3.98 -18.87 24.56
C PHE A 153 -5.06 -19.16 23.52
N ASN A 154 -6.33 -19.03 23.90
CA ASN A 154 -7.47 -19.12 23.02
C ASN A 154 -7.92 -17.70 22.66
N ILE A 155 -7.60 -17.27 21.44
CA ILE A 155 -7.86 -15.92 20.97
C ILE A 155 -9.07 -15.96 20.06
N ARG A 156 -10.09 -15.14 20.33
CA ARG A 156 -11.35 -15.10 19.62
C ARG A 156 -11.63 -13.69 19.13
N PHE A 157 -11.98 -13.57 17.86
CA PHE A 157 -12.41 -12.34 17.23
C PHE A 157 -13.89 -12.48 16.90
N SER A 158 -14.73 -11.74 17.64
CA SER A 158 -16.18 -11.83 17.50
C SER A 158 -16.61 -11.17 16.19
N PRO A 159 -17.33 -11.89 15.28
CA PRO A 159 -18.22 -13.00 15.64
C PRO A 159 -17.71 -14.43 15.37
N THR A 160 -16.71 -14.65 14.52
CA THR A 160 -16.56 -15.95 13.83
C THR A 160 -15.19 -16.59 13.88
N TRP A 161 -14.14 -15.88 14.30
CA TRP A 161 -12.79 -16.42 14.19
C TRP A 161 -12.19 -16.73 15.55
N ASN A 162 -11.53 -17.88 15.65
CA ASN A 162 -10.80 -18.29 16.82
C ASN A 162 -9.47 -18.92 16.41
N PHE A 163 -8.49 -18.80 17.29
CA PHE A 163 -7.19 -19.37 17.11
C PHE A 163 -6.64 -19.78 18.48
N THR A 164 -6.01 -20.94 18.53
CA THR A 164 -5.38 -21.45 19.74
C THR A 164 -3.87 -21.45 19.54
N TYR A 165 -3.17 -20.78 20.44
CA TYR A 165 -1.71 -20.78 20.51
C TYR A 165 -1.26 -21.55 21.74
N ASP A 166 -0.62 -22.69 21.52
CA ASP A 166 0.02 -23.46 22.58
C ASP A 166 1.49 -23.05 22.67
N THR A 167 1.92 -22.66 23.87
CA THR A 167 3.32 -22.35 24.13
C THR A 167 4.07 -23.58 24.63
N ASP A 168 5.28 -23.77 24.09
CA ASP A 168 6.27 -24.64 24.72
C ASP A 168 6.81 -24.01 26.01
N ILE A 169 7.65 -24.73 26.76
CA ILE A 169 8.26 -24.20 27.99
C ILE A 169 9.13 -23.00 27.63
N ILE A 170 8.61 -21.79 27.90
CA ILE A 170 9.33 -20.55 27.61
C ILE A 170 10.12 -20.14 28.85
N LYS A 171 11.45 -20.02 28.69
CA LYS A 171 12.37 -19.69 29.78
C LYS A 171 12.41 -18.20 30.13
N ASN A 172 12.08 -17.34 29.17
CA ASN A 172 12.12 -15.88 29.28
C ASN A 172 10.78 -15.27 28.84
N SER A 173 10.55 -13.97 29.09
CA SER A 173 9.43 -13.27 28.45
C SER A 173 9.60 -13.29 26.93
N VAL A 174 8.54 -13.60 26.20
CA VAL A 174 8.55 -13.65 24.74
C VAL A 174 7.36 -12.87 24.21
N CYS A 175 7.57 -12.22 23.06
CA CYS A 175 6.48 -11.68 22.29
C CYS A 175 6.35 -12.46 20.99
N ALA A 176 5.14 -12.93 20.73
CA ALA A 176 4.79 -13.63 19.51
C ALA A 176 3.98 -12.71 18.60
N TYR A 177 4.27 -12.78 17.31
CA TYR A 177 3.52 -12.09 16.27
C TYR A 177 2.64 -13.09 15.53
N PHE A 178 1.40 -12.69 15.26
CA PHE A 178 0.44 -13.51 14.53
C PHE A 178 -0.19 -12.69 13.40
N SER A 179 -0.09 -13.21 12.18
CA SER A 179 -0.87 -12.70 11.05
C SER A 179 -2.27 -13.29 11.04
N ILE A 180 -3.25 -12.47 10.69
CA ILE A 180 -4.66 -12.86 10.50
C ILE A 180 -5.11 -12.50 9.07
N ASP A 181 -4.21 -12.57 8.08
CA ASP A 181 -4.49 -12.18 6.69
C ASP A 181 -5.69 -12.90 6.06
N THR A 182 -6.07 -14.07 6.57
CA THR A 182 -7.20 -14.87 6.07
C THR A 182 -8.55 -14.40 6.60
N TYR A 183 -8.58 -13.49 7.58
CA TYR A 183 -9.80 -13.02 8.20
C TYR A 183 -10.20 -11.63 7.67
N HIS A 184 -11.30 -11.58 6.94
CA HIS A 184 -11.80 -10.36 6.30
C HIS A 184 -13.08 -9.81 6.94
N SER A 185 -13.52 -10.39 8.06
CA SER A 185 -14.75 -9.93 8.72
C SER A 185 -14.44 -8.83 9.73
N LYS A 186 -15.37 -7.89 9.88
CA LYS A 186 -15.26 -6.88 10.92
C LYS A 186 -15.45 -7.51 12.30
N THR A 187 -14.64 -7.07 13.25
CA THR A 187 -14.65 -7.51 14.64
C THR A 187 -15.13 -6.39 15.55
N LYS A 188 -15.97 -6.75 16.54
CA LYS A 188 -16.43 -5.83 17.60
C LYS A 188 -15.62 -5.92 18.87
N SER A 189 -15.15 -7.13 19.17
CA SER A 189 -14.35 -7.37 20.35
C SER A 189 -13.41 -8.53 20.13
N ILE A 190 -12.29 -8.46 20.82
CA ILE A 190 -11.26 -9.49 20.83
C ILE A 190 -11.26 -10.08 22.22
N THR A 191 -11.33 -11.40 22.32
CA THR A 191 -11.29 -12.13 23.57
C THR A 191 -10.04 -12.99 23.61
N ILE A 192 -9.24 -12.89 24.66
CA ILE A 192 -8.12 -13.79 24.92
C ILE A 192 -8.45 -14.57 26.17
N GLU A 193 -8.57 -15.88 26.00
CA GLU A 193 -8.68 -16.82 27.10
C GLU A 193 -7.31 -17.45 27.36
N VAL A 194 -6.82 -17.38 28.59
CA VAL A 194 -5.49 -17.86 28.97
C VAL A 194 -5.65 -19.01 29.96
N SER A 195 -5.01 -20.14 29.68
CA SER A 195 -4.90 -21.26 30.61
C SER A 195 -3.44 -21.66 30.80
N SER A 196 -2.99 -21.73 32.05
CA SER A 196 -1.65 -22.23 32.39
C SER A 196 -1.61 -23.76 32.39
N LYS A 197 -0.52 -24.36 31.92
CA LYS A 197 -0.29 -25.81 32.10
C LYS A 197 0.18 -26.12 33.52
N THR A 198 0.00 -27.38 33.96
CA THR A 198 0.29 -27.83 35.33
C THR A 198 1.72 -27.47 35.76
N ASN A 199 1.87 -26.89 36.95
CA ASN A 199 3.15 -26.42 37.50
C ASN A 199 3.83 -25.29 36.70
N SER A 200 3.05 -24.52 35.94
CA SER A 200 3.54 -23.34 35.24
C SER A 200 2.68 -22.12 35.56
N SER A 201 3.30 -20.94 35.52
CA SER A 201 2.61 -19.64 35.61
C SER A 201 2.88 -18.88 34.32
N ILE A 202 1.84 -18.44 33.62
CA ILE A 202 1.97 -17.62 32.41
C ILE A 202 1.07 -16.40 32.55
N ALA A 203 1.55 -15.25 32.08
CA ALA A 203 0.89 -13.97 32.23
C ALA A 203 1.00 -13.16 30.94
N VAL A 204 -0.09 -12.51 30.52
CA VAL A 204 -0.08 -11.58 29.39
C VAL A 204 0.45 -10.23 29.85
N CYS A 205 1.40 -9.67 29.10
CA CYS A 205 2.07 -8.42 29.43
C CYS A 205 1.69 -7.27 28.50
N ASP A 206 1.56 -7.54 27.21
CA ASP A 206 1.16 -6.52 26.26
C ASP A 206 0.42 -7.18 25.11
N MET A 207 -0.52 -6.44 24.56
CA MET A 207 -1.22 -6.83 23.35
C MET A 207 -1.35 -5.61 22.45
N ILE A 208 -0.91 -5.78 21.22
CA ILE A 208 -1.06 -4.78 20.17
C ILE A 208 -1.82 -5.44 19.03
N VAL A 209 -2.89 -4.80 18.58
CA VAL A 209 -3.66 -5.26 17.42
C VAL A 209 -3.48 -4.25 16.30
N PHE A 210 -3.18 -4.75 15.11
CA PHE A 210 -3.16 -3.98 13.88
C PHE A 210 -4.45 -4.27 13.14
N SER A 211 -5.22 -3.24 12.81
CA SER A 211 -6.53 -3.40 12.15
C SER A 211 -6.68 -2.47 10.96
N LYS A 212 -7.38 -2.98 9.94
CA LYS A 212 -7.82 -2.25 8.74
C LYS A 212 -9.17 -1.61 9.02
N ASP A 213 -9.32 -0.35 8.65
CA ASP A 213 -10.60 0.34 8.64
C ASP A 213 -11.27 0.19 7.25
N ASP A 214 -12.43 0.82 7.10
CA ASP A 214 -13.14 0.84 5.82
C ASP A 214 -12.40 1.61 4.72
N ASN A 215 -11.36 2.38 5.06
CA ASN A 215 -10.59 3.15 4.08
C ASN A 215 -9.30 2.44 3.69
N TRP A 216 -9.18 1.11 3.89
CA TRP A 216 -7.99 0.34 3.57
C TRP A 216 -8.14 -0.44 2.26
N CYS A 217 -7.20 -0.25 1.33
CA CYS A 217 -7.10 -1.00 0.06
C CYS A 217 -5.78 -1.76 0.00
N ASP A 218 -5.83 -3.06 -0.33
CA ASP A 218 -4.63 -3.91 -0.34
C ASP A 218 -3.68 -3.62 -1.52
N HIS A 219 -4.16 -2.98 -2.57
CA HIS A 219 -3.40 -2.66 -3.77
C HIS A 219 -3.56 -1.19 -4.16
N PRO A 220 -2.55 -0.54 -4.76
CA PRO A 220 -2.67 0.81 -5.29
C PRO A 220 -3.66 0.86 -6.46
N PRO A 221 -4.18 2.05 -6.80
CA PRO A 221 -5.05 2.23 -7.96
C PRO A 221 -4.30 1.89 -9.26
N GLU A 222 -4.95 1.17 -10.18
CA GLU A 222 -4.36 0.70 -11.45
C GLU A 222 -4.33 1.77 -12.56
N TYR A 223 -4.30 3.06 -12.21
CA TYR A 223 -4.46 4.15 -13.18
C TYR A 223 -3.21 5.03 -13.27
N SER A 224 -2.73 5.26 -14.49
CA SER A 224 -1.64 6.20 -14.76
C SER A 224 -2.17 7.60 -15.11
N ALA A 225 -1.77 8.60 -14.33
CA ALA A 225 -2.15 9.98 -14.59
C ALA A 225 -1.35 10.57 -15.76
N ILE A 226 -2.06 11.02 -16.82
CA ILE A 226 -1.42 11.70 -17.94
C ILE A 226 -0.84 13.04 -17.44
N ASN A 227 0.46 13.26 -17.69
CA ASN A 227 1.21 14.44 -17.25
C ASN A 227 1.27 14.66 -15.73
N GLY A 228 1.08 13.60 -14.94
CA GLY A 228 1.25 13.62 -13.49
C GLY A 228 1.84 12.31 -12.97
N GLN A 229 1.93 12.22 -11.64
CA GLN A 229 2.31 11.04 -10.87
C GLN A 229 1.42 10.97 -9.65
N LEU A 230 1.08 9.77 -9.19
CA LEU A 230 0.31 9.57 -7.97
C LEU A 230 1.25 9.34 -6.78
N GLU A 231 0.98 10.05 -5.69
CA GLU A 231 1.45 9.70 -4.35
C GLU A 231 0.37 8.85 -3.67
N VAL A 232 0.69 7.62 -3.29
CA VAL A 232 -0.31 6.61 -2.87
C VAL A 232 -0.09 6.10 -1.44
N ASN A 233 -1.17 5.92 -0.69
CA ASN A 233 -1.23 5.15 0.55
C ASN A 233 -2.45 4.20 0.53
N HIS A 234 -2.72 3.42 1.59
CA HIS A 234 -3.84 2.47 1.56
C HIS A 234 -5.23 3.13 1.47
N SER A 235 -5.34 4.44 1.73
CA SER A 235 -6.60 5.19 1.85
C SER A 235 -6.88 6.22 0.75
N LYS A 236 -5.83 6.75 0.12
CA LYS A 236 -5.93 7.82 -0.87
C LYS A 236 -4.75 7.79 -1.85
N ALA A 237 -4.99 8.35 -3.02
CA ALA A 237 -3.99 8.71 -4.01
C ALA A 237 -4.07 10.20 -4.29
N VAL A 238 -2.95 10.90 -4.23
CA VAL A 238 -2.82 12.34 -4.49
C VAL A 238 -2.12 12.55 -5.82
N LEU A 239 -2.70 13.37 -6.70
CA LEU A 239 -2.14 13.66 -8.01
C LEU A 239 -1.15 14.81 -7.94
N HIS A 240 0.09 14.54 -8.34
CA HIS A 240 1.13 15.55 -8.52
C HIS A 240 1.33 15.80 -10.01
N CYS A 241 0.96 16.98 -10.49
CA CYS A 241 1.18 17.37 -11.88
C CYS A 241 2.66 17.70 -12.15
N LYS A 242 3.14 17.33 -13.34
CA LYS A 242 4.49 17.67 -13.78
C LYS A 242 4.65 19.18 -13.96
N GLU A 243 5.90 19.65 -13.93
CA GLU A 243 6.24 21.05 -14.18
C GLU A 243 5.60 21.54 -15.50
N GLY A 244 4.98 22.72 -15.45
CA GLY A 244 4.21 23.29 -16.56
C GLY A 244 2.73 22.86 -16.61
N PHE A 245 2.31 21.92 -15.77
CA PHE A 245 0.91 21.50 -15.65
C PHE A 245 0.34 21.84 -14.27
N ARG A 246 -0.99 22.01 -14.21
CA ARG A 246 -1.74 22.17 -12.96
C ARG A 246 -2.99 21.32 -12.97
N GLU A 247 -3.55 21.08 -11.81
CA GLU A 247 -4.86 20.45 -11.67
C GLU A 247 -5.95 21.33 -12.30
N LYS A 248 -6.88 20.71 -13.03
CA LYS A 248 -8.00 21.42 -13.65
C LYS A 248 -8.96 22.07 -12.63
N GLU A 249 -9.15 21.44 -11.46
CA GLU A 249 -10.17 21.82 -10.47
C GLU A 249 -9.59 22.20 -9.10
N GLY A 250 -8.26 22.30 -8.98
CA GLY A 250 -7.58 22.65 -7.72
C GLY A 250 -7.82 21.66 -6.57
N ARG A 251 -8.02 20.38 -6.90
CA ARG A 251 -8.16 19.29 -5.93
C ARG A 251 -6.97 18.37 -6.10
N GLU A 252 -6.27 18.10 -5.00
CA GLU A 252 -5.07 17.27 -5.00
C GLU A 252 -5.41 15.76 -4.89
N VAL A 253 -6.50 15.40 -4.20
CA VAL A 253 -6.87 13.99 -3.99
C VAL A 253 -7.51 13.42 -5.26
N TYR A 254 -6.83 12.47 -5.89
CA TYR A 254 -7.25 11.79 -7.12
C TYR A 254 -8.21 10.63 -6.89
N ALA A 255 -7.87 9.77 -5.93
CA ALA A 255 -8.69 8.61 -5.61
C ALA A 255 -8.73 8.40 -4.10
N THR A 256 -9.85 7.86 -3.62
CA THR A 256 -10.03 7.46 -2.22
C THR A 256 -10.42 6.00 -2.18
N CYS A 257 -9.84 5.24 -1.25
CA CYS A 257 -10.23 3.88 -1.00
C CYS A 257 -11.43 3.82 -0.05
N LYS A 258 -12.39 2.95 -0.37
CA LYS A 258 -13.40 2.51 0.57
C LYS A 258 -13.76 1.04 0.33
N ASN A 259 -13.79 0.24 1.39
CA ASN A 259 -14.08 -1.19 1.37
C ASN A 259 -13.25 -1.95 0.32
N ASN A 260 -11.93 -1.77 0.34
CA ASN A 260 -11.00 -2.35 -0.63
C ASN A 260 -11.30 -1.97 -2.10
N THR A 261 -12.01 -0.87 -2.33
CA THR A 261 -12.39 -0.38 -3.67
C THR A 261 -11.98 1.07 -3.85
N TRP A 262 -11.23 1.36 -4.92
CA TRP A 262 -10.84 2.72 -5.28
C TRP A 262 -11.96 3.48 -5.98
N SER A 263 -12.27 4.67 -5.47
CA SER A 263 -13.17 5.64 -6.10
C SER A 263 -12.36 6.76 -6.73
N TYR A 264 -12.51 6.96 -8.04
CA TYR A 264 -11.70 7.90 -8.83
C TYR A 264 -12.43 9.22 -9.05
N LEU A 265 -11.72 10.33 -8.89
CA LEU A 265 -12.14 11.63 -9.37
C LEU A 265 -11.57 11.86 -10.77
N ASN A 266 -12.32 12.56 -11.61
CA ASN A 266 -11.89 12.91 -12.97
C ASN A 266 -10.91 14.10 -12.93
N LEU A 267 -9.77 13.93 -12.26
CA LEU A 267 -8.71 14.93 -12.28
C LEU A 267 -7.80 14.73 -13.48
N LYS A 268 -7.36 15.84 -14.05
CA LYS A 268 -6.39 15.87 -15.14
C LYS A 268 -5.43 17.02 -14.91
N CYS A 269 -4.17 16.78 -15.25
CA CYS A 269 -3.16 17.81 -15.36
C CYS A 269 -3.36 18.55 -16.70
N VAL A 270 -3.71 19.84 -16.62
CA VAL A 270 -3.88 20.73 -17.76
C VAL A 270 -2.69 21.67 -17.88
N ASP A 271 -2.36 22.06 -19.10
CA ASP A 271 -1.23 22.96 -19.35
C ASP A 271 -1.51 24.33 -18.71
N THR A 272 -0.54 24.84 -17.96
CA THR A 272 -0.61 26.18 -17.36
C THR A 272 -0.65 27.31 -18.40
N GLN A 273 -0.27 27.02 -19.66
CA GLN A 273 -0.24 27.97 -20.76
C GLN A 273 -1.58 28.13 -21.51
N GLU A 274 -2.68 27.49 -21.10
CA GLU A 274 -4.00 27.73 -21.73
C GLU A 274 -4.50 29.20 -21.63
N ASN A 275 -3.84 30.08 -20.86
CA ASN A 275 -4.06 31.53 -20.89
C ASN A 275 -3.14 32.31 -21.86
N LYS A 276 -2.32 31.64 -22.68
CA LYS A 276 -1.52 32.26 -23.75
C LYS A 276 -1.88 31.61 -25.09
N LYS A 277 -2.79 32.29 -25.80
CA LYS A 277 -3.20 32.09 -27.20
C LYS A 277 -4.36 31.11 -27.44
N SER A 278 -5.56 31.59 -27.12
CA SER A 278 -6.52 31.78 -28.21
C SER A 278 -5.97 32.87 -29.15
N LEU A 279 -5.03 32.50 -30.02
CA LEU A 279 -4.99 33.11 -31.34
C LEU A 279 -5.78 32.12 -32.18
N GLU A 280 -7.05 32.43 -32.39
CA GLU A 280 -7.83 31.83 -33.46
C GLU A 280 -6.97 31.86 -34.73
N LEU A 281 -6.54 30.68 -35.19
CA LEU A 281 -6.30 30.49 -36.61
C LEU A 281 -7.67 30.49 -37.27
N THR A 282 -8.17 31.69 -37.56
CA THR A 282 -9.25 31.87 -38.52
C THR A 282 -8.66 31.47 -39.86
N CYS A 283 -8.78 30.19 -40.22
CA CYS A 283 -8.62 29.77 -41.60
C CYS A 283 -9.80 30.37 -42.38
N ILE A 284 -9.62 31.57 -42.91
CA ILE A 284 -10.46 32.06 -43.99
C ILE A 284 -10.13 31.17 -45.20
N ALA A 285 -11.17 30.55 -45.73
CA ALA A 285 -11.09 29.72 -46.91
C ALA A 285 -10.40 30.46 -48.08
N GLU A 286 -9.74 29.67 -48.91
CA GLU A 286 -9.11 30.02 -50.19
C GLU A 286 -7.67 30.56 -50.15
N SER A 287 -6.75 29.60 -50.27
CA SER A 287 -5.45 29.69 -50.97
C SER A 287 -4.39 30.67 -50.45
N HIS A 288 -3.24 30.07 -50.08
CA HIS A 288 -1.91 30.65 -49.81
C HIS A 288 -1.57 30.98 -48.35
N CYS A 289 -0.92 30.03 -47.68
CA CYS A 289 -0.09 30.28 -46.51
C CYS A 289 1.33 30.67 -46.95
N PHE A 290 1.83 31.84 -46.55
CA PHE A 290 3.26 32.20 -46.63
C PHE A 290 3.90 32.08 -45.23
N PRO A 291 5.19 31.68 -45.12
CA PRO A 291 5.90 31.71 -43.84
C PRO A 291 6.18 33.17 -43.40
N PRO A 292 6.31 33.42 -42.08
CA PRO A 292 6.62 34.76 -41.58
C PRO A 292 8.06 35.12 -41.94
N SER A 293 8.21 36.10 -42.82
CA SER A 293 9.48 36.75 -43.10
C SER A 293 9.97 37.49 -41.85
N PHE A 294 11.13 37.10 -41.34
CA PHE A 294 11.89 37.88 -40.38
C PHE A 294 12.28 39.22 -41.01
N ILE A 295 11.93 40.33 -40.36
CA ILE A 295 12.47 41.66 -40.65
C ILE A 295 13.56 41.94 -39.60
N LEU A 296 14.74 42.29 -40.10
CA LEU A 296 15.93 42.74 -39.36
C LEU A 296 15.66 43.96 -38.48
#